data_AF-A0A7L5YRU9-F1
#
_entry.id   AF-A0A7L5YRU9-F1
#
_cell.length_a   1.000
_cell.length_b   1.000
_cell.length_c   1.000
_cell.angle_alpha   90.00
_cell.angle_beta   90.00
_cell.angle_gamma   90.00
#
_symmetry.space_group_name_H-M   'P 1'
#
loop_
_entity.id
_entity.type
_entity.pdbx_description
1 polymer ?
#
loop_
_entity_poly.entity_id
_entity_poly.type
_entity_poly.pdbx_seq_one_letter_code
_entity_poly.pdbx_strand_id
1 'polypeptide(L)'
;MGAGTREIRRINVTFPVGVLAALEHVVPARQRNRFIVEATEHALQRAQLAQVLEELRASAAWHDDDHPDLATVDDVDHFVRTLRGLARAHTGRRSSGTGARWLTIYWTPIS
;
A
#
# COMPACT_ATOMS: atom_id res chain seq x y z
N MET A 1 13.59 10.75 22.31
CA MET A 1 13.30 10.89 20.87
C MET A 1 12.00 11.67 20.73
N GLY A 2 12.09 12.98 20.45
CA GLY A 2 10.91 13.80 20.22
C GLY A 2 10.26 13.39 18.90
N ALA A 3 8.95 13.14 18.92
CA ALA A 3 8.17 12.93 17.71
C ALA A 3 8.35 14.17 16.82
N GLY A 4 8.96 14.00 15.64
CA GLY A 4 9.09 15.09 14.67
C GLY A 4 7.70 15.60 14.32
N THR A 5 7.41 16.85 14.68
CA THR A 5 6.16 17.53 14.33
C THR A 5 6.08 17.57 12.80
N ARG A 6 5.14 16.84 12.21
CA ARG A 6 4.85 16.96 10.77
C ARG A 6 4.46 18.41 10.50
N GLU A 7 5.09 19.06 9.53
CA GLU A 7 4.70 20.39 9.08
C GLU A 7 3.29 20.32 8.46
N ILE A 8 2.31 20.94 9.11
CA ILE A 8 0.93 20.99 8.64
C ILE A 8 0.73 22.32 7.92
N ARG A 9 0.32 22.27 6.64
CA ARG A 9 -0.13 23.44 5.88
C ARG A 9 -1.64 23.39 5.69
N ARG A 10 -2.31 24.51 5.94
CA ARG A 10 -3.76 24.65 5.71
C ARG A 10 -4.02 25.12 4.28
N ILE A 11 -4.97 24.47 3.63
CA ILE A 11 -5.52 24.86 2.32
C ILE A 11 -7.03 25.05 2.44
N ASN A 12 -7.62 25.88 1.58
CA ASN A 12 -9.06 26.00 1.45
C ASN A 12 -9.53 25.14 0.29
N VAL A 13 -10.49 24.24 0.53
CA VAL A 13 -11.06 23.35 -0.47
C VAL A 13 -12.57 23.51 -0.48
N THR A 14 -13.16 23.67 -1.66
CA THR A 14 -14.60 23.79 -1.83
C THR A 14 -15.22 22.41 -2.05
N PHE A 15 -16.31 22.12 -1.33
CA PHE A 15 -17.06 20.88 -1.47
C PHE A 15 -18.44 21.14 -2.06
N PRO A 16 -18.96 20.26 -2.93
CA PRO A 16 -20.37 20.25 -3.27
C PRO A 16 -21.22 20.07 -2.01
N VAL A 17 -22.30 20.84 -1.90
CA VAL A 17 -23.15 20.87 -0.69
C VAL A 17 -23.65 19.48 -0.30
N GLY A 18 -24.10 18.67 -1.26
CA GLY A 18 -24.60 17.31 -0.99
C GLY A 18 -23.52 16.38 -0.42
N VAL A 19 -22.27 16.49 -0.89
CA VAL A 19 -21.15 15.69 -0.38
C VAL A 19 -20.79 16.13 1.04
N LEU A 20 -20.78 17.44 1.30
CA LEU A 20 -20.52 17.95 2.64
C LEU A 20 -21.62 17.50 3.61
N ALA A 21 -22.89 17.61 3.25
CA ALA A 21 -24.00 17.16 4.09
C ALA A 21 -23.92 15.66 4.43
N ALA A 22 -23.56 14.82 3.44
CA ALA A 22 -23.34 13.39 3.67
C ALA A 22 -22.17 13.14 4.63
N LEU A 23 -21.04 13.86 4.45
CA LEU A 23 -19.90 13.78 5.35
C LEU A 23 -20.27 14.18 6.78
N GLU A 24 -21.10 15.22 6.94
CA GLU A 24 -21.54 15.70 8.24
C GLU A 24 -22.44 14.71 8.98
N HIS A 25 -23.28 13.99 8.23
CA HIS A 25 -24.18 12.96 8.75
C HIS A 25 -23.44 11.68 9.17
N VAL A 26 -22.45 11.25 8.39
CA VAL A 26 -21.74 9.97 8.61
C VAL A 26 -20.54 10.11 9.53
N VAL A 27 -19.80 11.23 9.47
CA VAL A 27 -18.52 11.38 10.17
C VAL A 27 -18.61 12.43 11.28
N PRO A 28 -18.30 12.07 12.55
CA PRO A 28 -18.28 13.00 13.67
C PRO A 28 -17.34 14.18 13.42
N ALA A 29 -17.71 15.39 13.85
CA ALA A 29 -16.99 16.63 13.56
C ALA A 29 -15.48 16.57 13.82
N ARG A 30 -15.05 15.94 14.93
CA ARG A 30 -13.63 15.83 15.32
C ARG A 30 -12.82 14.84 14.45
N GLN A 31 -13.49 14.00 13.67
CA GLN A 31 -12.88 12.97 12.83
C GLN A 31 -12.89 13.35 11.34
N ARG A 32 -13.65 14.38 10.93
CA ARG A 32 -13.79 14.78 9.53
C ARG A 32 -12.45 15.10 8.86
N ASN A 33 -11.57 15.85 9.54
CA ASN A 33 -10.25 16.15 9.00
C ASN A 33 -9.42 14.86 8.78
N ARG A 34 -9.42 13.95 9.76
CA ARG A 34 -8.72 12.66 9.63
C ARG A 34 -9.27 11.87 8.44
N PHE A 35 -10.60 11.76 8.33
CA PHE A 35 -11.27 11.08 7.24
C PHE A 35 -10.89 11.66 5.86
N ILE A 36 -10.90 12.98 5.73
CA ILE A 36 -10.52 13.66 4.48
C ILE A 36 -9.05 13.40 4.14
N VAL A 37 -8.15 13.48 5.12
CA VAL A 37 -6.72 13.20 4.93
C VAL A 37 -6.52 11.76 4.47
N GLU A 38 -7.10 10.78 5.18
CA GLU A 38 -6.99 9.36 4.81
C GLU A 38 -7.55 9.10 3.40
N ALA A 39 -8.73 9.64 3.09
CA ALA A 39 -9.33 9.51 1.75
C ALA A 39 -8.43 10.13 0.66
N THR A 40 -7.79 11.26 0.96
CA THR A 40 -6.85 11.93 0.05
C THR A 40 -5.58 11.11 -0.13
N GLU A 41 -5.00 10.57 0.94
CA GLU A 41 -3.81 9.69 0.88
C GLU A 41 -4.08 8.46 0.00
N HIS A 42 -5.23 7.79 0.21
CA HIS A 42 -5.63 6.66 -0.62
C HIS A 42 -5.87 7.05 -2.08
N ALA A 43 -6.50 8.19 -2.34
CA ALA A 43 -6.70 8.68 -3.70
C ALA A 43 -5.38 9.02 -4.40
N LEU A 44 -4.45 9.64 -3.68
CA LEU A 44 -3.12 9.96 -4.19
C LEU A 44 -2.31 8.70 -4.53
N GLN A 45 -2.34 7.67 -3.68
CA GLN A 45 -1.68 6.40 -3.97
C GLN A 45 -2.19 5.78 -5.28
N ARG A 46 -3.52 5.80 -5.50
CA ARG A 46 -4.10 5.31 -6.76
C ARG A 46 -3.69 6.16 -7.96
N ALA A 47 -3.68 7.48 -7.81
CA ALA A 47 -3.28 8.40 -8.88
C ALA A 47 -1.79 8.22 -9.24
N GLN A 48 -0.91 8.06 -8.24
CA GLN A 48 0.51 7.80 -8.45
C GLN A 48 0.73 6.46 -9.16
N LEU A 49 0.03 5.39 -8.73
CA LEU A 49 0.10 4.11 -9.42
C LEU A 49 -0.37 4.22 -10.86
N ALA A 50 -1.48 4.92 -11.11
CA ALA A 50 -1.99 5.12 -12.47
C ALA A 50 -0.99 5.85 -13.35
N GLN A 51 -0.31 6.87 -12.81
CA GLN A 51 0.76 7.58 -13.52
C GLN A 51 1.92 6.65 -13.86
N VAL A 52 2.41 5.86 -12.90
CA VAL A 52 3.48 4.88 -13.14
C VAL A 52 3.05 3.88 -14.21
N LEU A 53 1.83 3.35 -14.14
CA LEU A 53 1.35 2.40 -15.16
C LEU A 53 1.28 3.02 -16.56
N GLU A 54 0.94 4.31 -16.66
CA GLU A 54 0.94 5.02 -17.95
C GLU A 54 2.36 5.25 -18.47
N GLU A 55 3.30 5.63 -17.60
CA GLU A 55 4.72 5.72 -17.95
C GLU A 55 5.25 4.36 -18.43
N LEU A 56 4.87 3.27 -17.76
CA LEU A 56 5.28 1.91 -18.11
C LEU A 56 4.66 1.39 -19.42
N ARG A 57 3.56 1.98 -19.89
CA ARG A 57 3.02 1.71 -21.23
C ARG A 57 3.86 2.36 -22.32
N ALA A 58 4.45 3.52 -22.03
CA ALA A 58 5.30 4.24 -22.97
C ALA A 58 6.74 3.68 -22.98
N SER A 59 7.24 3.23 -21.84
CA SER A 59 8.56 2.62 -21.67
C SER A 59 8.43 1.32 -20.88
N ALA A 60 8.82 0.20 -21.48
CA ALA A 60 8.72 -1.10 -20.81
C ALA A 60 9.44 -1.08 -19.45
N ALA A 61 8.76 -1.57 -18.41
CA ALA A 61 9.31 -1.71 -17.06
C ALA A 61 10.41 -2.77 -16.96
N TRP A 62 10.50 -3.62 -17.98
CA TRP A 62 11.28 -4.84 -18.03
C TRP A 62 11.81 -5.03 -19.44
N HIS A 63 13.09 -5.32 -19.56
CA HIS A 63 13.73 -5.71 -20.82
C HIS A 63 14.55 -6.97 -20.58
N ASP A 64 14.54 -7.90 -21.53
CA ASP A 64 15.26 -9.19 -21.38
C ASP A 64 16.77 -8.97 -21.26
N ASP A 65 17.31 -7.95 -21.94
CA ASP A 65 18.74 -7.56 -21.85
C ASP A 65 19.17 -7.16 -20.43
N ASP A 66 18.26 -6.62 -19.61
CA ASP A 66 18.55 -6.23 -18.22
C ASP A 66 18.56 -7.45 -17.27
N HIS A 67 17.98 -8.57 -17.70
CA HIS A 67 17.78 -9.78 -16.89
C HIS A 67 18.19 -11.06 -17.64
N PRO A 68 19.49 -11.21 -18.00
CA PRO A 68 19.97 -12.41 -18.67
C PRO A 68 19.85 -13.67 -17.79
N ASP A 69 19.78 -13.51 -16.47
CA ASP A 69 19.53 -14.57 -15.49
C ASP A 69 18.10 -15.09 -15.48
N LEU A 70 17.23 -14.55 -16.34
CA LEU A 70 15.85 -14.97 -16.55
C LEU A 70 15.54 -15.20 -18.04
N ALA A 71 16.58 -15.36 -18.88
CA ALA A 71 16.44 -15.45 -20.33
C ALA A 71 15.81 -16.77 -20.80
N THR A 72 15.96 -17.86 -20.05
CA THR A 72 15.39 -19.17 -20.42
C THR A 72 14.40 -19.70 -19.38
N VAL A 73 13.57 -20.66 -19.79
CA VAL A 73 12.63 -21.34 -18.88
C VAL A 73 13.36 -22.01 -17.70
N ASP A 74 14.53 -22.62 -17.96
CA ASP A 74 15.34 -23.26 -16.92
C ASP A 74 15.87 -22.23 -15.91
N ASP A 75 16.25 -21.04 -16.38
CA ASP A 75 16.73 -19.94 -15.53
C ASP A 75 15.60 -19.39 -14.64
N VAL A 76 14.41 -19.21 -15.22
CA VAL A 76 13.20 -18.83 -14.47
C VAL A 76 12.85 -19.88 -13.42
N ASP A 77 12.90 -21.17 -13.77
CA ASP A 77 12.63 -22.26 -12.82
C ASP A 77 13.65 -22.31 -11.69
N HIS A 78 14.92 -22.09 -12.00
CA HIS A 78 15.99 -21.98 -11.00
C HIS A 78 15.75 -20.80 -10.04
N PHE A 79 15.39 -19.64 -10.58
CA PHE A 79 15.07 -18.44 -9.80
C PHE A 79 13.86 -18.65 -8.90
N VAL A 80 12.75 -19.18 -9.43
CA VAL A 80 11.53 -19.48 -8.67
C VAL A 80 11.81 -20.50 -7.56
N ARG A 81 12.61 -21.54 -7.85
CA ARG A 81 13.03 -22.53 -6.83
C ARG A 81 13.80 -21.86 -5.69
N THR A 82 14.70 -20.94 -6.02
CA THR A 82 15.49 -20.16 -5.06
C THR A 82 14.59 -19.31 -4.17
N LEU A 83 13.65 -18.55 -4.76
CA LEU A 83 12.69 -17.74 -4.02
C LEU A 83 11.83 -18.57 -3.07
N ARG A 84 11.33 -19.73 -3.51
CA ARG A 84 10.56 -20.65 -2.66
C ARG A 84 11.40 -21.20 -1.51
N GLY A 85 12.70 -21.41 -1.71
CA GLY A 85 13.64 -21.79 -0.65
C GLY A 85 13.80 -20.69 0.41
N LEU A 86 14.04 -19.45 -0.03
CA LEU A 86 14.20 -18.29 0.85
C LEU A 86 12.93 -17.99 1.66
N ALA A 87 11.76 -18.06 1.03
CA ALA A 87 10.48 -17.86 1.71
C ALA A 87 10.25 -18.86 2.84
N ARG A 88 10.57 -20.15 2.59
CA ARG A 88 10.46 -21.22 3.59
C ARG A 88 11.44 -21.02 4.76
N ALA A 89 12.66 -20.58 4.46
CA ALA A 89 13.67 -20.26 5.48
C ALA A 89 13.22 -19.07 6.35
N HIS A 90 12.57 -18.06 5.76
CA HIS A 90 12.02 -16.92 6.50
C HIS A 90 10.87 -17.34 7.44
N THR A 91 9.96 -18.21 6.99
CA THR A 91 8.87 -18.71 7.85
C THR A 91 9.35 -19.65 8.95
N GLY A 92 10.42 -20.43 8.72
CA GLY A 92 10.99 -21.34 9.72
C GLY A 92 11.69 -20.64 10.88
N ARG A 93 12.12 -19.38 10.72
CA ARG A 93 12.75 -18.60 11.80
C ARG A 93 11.72 -17.97 12.76
N ARG A 94 10.43 -17.92 12.40
CA ARG A 94 9.37 -17.36 13.26
C ARG A 94 8.76 -18.36 14.24
N SER A 95 9.02 -19.66 14.10
CA SER A 95 8.41 -20.73 14.91
C SER A 95 9.22 -21.17 16.14
N SER A 96 10.39 -20.59 16.40
CA SER A 96 11.24 -20.94 17.57
C SER A 96 11.36 -19.83 18.63
N GLY A 97 10.48 -18.82 18.61
CA GLY A 97 10.47 -17.71 19.57
C GLY A 97 9.16 -17.65 20.36
N THR A 98 9.20 -18.17 21.59
CA THR A 98 8.18 -18.01 22.62
C THR A 98 7.75 -16.55 22.77
N GLY A 99 6.44 -16.29 22.64
CA GLY A 99 5.78 -15.11 23.19
C GLY A 99 5.67 -13.86 22.29
N ALA A 100 4.66 -13.81 21.41
CA ALA A 100 4.08 -12.54 20.98
C ALA A 100 2.59 -12.73 20.65
N ARG A 101 1.76 -12.19 21.54
CA ARG A 101 0.31 -12.04 21.37
C ARG A 101 0.08 -11.08 20.20
N TRP A 102 -0.59 -11.54 19.14
CA TRP A 102 -1.09 -10.67 18.08
C TRP A 102 -2.60 -10.55 18.21
N LEU A 103 -3.05 -9.30 18.35
CA LEU A 103 -4.44 -8.89 18.24
C LEU A 103 -4.99 -9.35 16.88
N THR A 104 -6.04 -10.17 16.91
CA THR A 104 -6.88 -10.50 15.77
C THR A 104 -7.48 -9.22 15.21
N ILE A 105 -7.00 -8.76 14.05
CA ILE A 105 -7.70 -7.75 13.27
C ILE A 105 -8.85 -8.46 12.55
N TYR A 106 -10.08 -8.25 13.05
CA TYR A 106 -11.30 -8.73 12.41
C TYR A 106 -11.48 -8.02 11.06
N TRP A 107 -11.60 -8.79 9.99
CA TRP A 107 -12.24 -8.36 8.75
C TRP A 107 -13.72 -8.78 8.87
N THR A 108 -14.61 -7.84 9.17
CA THR A 108 -16.05 -8.04 9.01
C THR A 108 -16.46 -7.42 7.68
N PRO A 109 -17.02 -8.18 6.72
CA PRO A 109 -17.69 -7.59 5.58
C PRO A 109 -19.03 -7.00 6.05
N ILE A 110 -19.29 -5.74 5.71
CA ILE A 110 -20.60 -5.12 5.88
C ILE A 110 -21.49 -5.65 4.75
N SER A 111 -22.56 -6.37 5.12
CA SER A 111 -23.75 -6.58 4.30
C SER A 111 -24.79 -5.51 4.60
#